data_AF-A0A2D5K2F3-F1
#
_entry.id   AF-A0A2D5K2F3-F1
#
_cell.length_a   1.000
_cell.length_b   1.000
_cell.length_c   1.000
_cell.angle_alpha   90.00
_cell.angle_beta   90.00
_cell.angle_gamma   90.00
#
_symmetry.space_group_name_H-M   'P 1'
#
loop_
_entity.id
_entity.type
_entity.pdbx_description
1 polymer ?
#
loop_
_entity_poly.entity_id
_entity_poly.type
_entity_poly.pdbx_seq_one_letter_code
_entity_poly.pdbx_strand_id
1 'polypeptide(L)'
;MLRLDGADQLIDNSITIGAPSDNEAAIIGELSIKKINDGWVGHVEGGPVEVKIENENIEILIDSRDLAGFVFFRRLSGKYSDNTMSGSFTIEGTTENPEYGGIWSATRKKVKIRNTESNPKDLSGIWTPAPGVDFRKYSMDLTDKAQAWHDDYIDHYDQPNVRCVSPGIVAIVAWGAYPFEVLNSDNRLTFLYEVDSEIRRIYLDDKEPPEYYPASGMGFSNGYWDGDELIIETQMLEGNVRDFRGEPISEGARMHERYSISEDGGTLSAVITLLDPDNYKQPPIRRRKWVKNPKTEIYPYECDPDSFYRQMYNENKLDMYFERSHRRQIN
;
A
#
# COMPACT_ATOMS: atom_id res chain seq x y z
N MET A 1 -20.13 2.34 16.11
CA MET A 1 -21.26 1.50 16.56
C MET A 1 -22.08 1.18 15.31
N LEU A 2 -22.32 -0.08 14.96
CA LEU A 2 -23.33 -0.37 13.93
C LEU A 2 -24.69 0.04 14.47
N ARG A 3 -25.44 0.84 13.71
CA ARG A 3 -26.89 0.91 13.82
C ARG A 3 -27.49 0.90 12.42
N LEU A 4 -27.98 -0.27 12.03
CA LEU A 4 -29.19 -0.35 11.24
C LEU A 4 -30.29 0.26 12.11
N ASP A 5 -31.05 1.20 11.54
CA ASP A 5 -32.10 2.02 12.17
C ASP A 5 -31.64 3.32 12.87
N GLY A 6 -31.09 4.24 12.07
CA GLY A 6 -31.20 5.69 12.32
C GLY A 6 -30.49 6.21 13.58
N ALA A 7 -29.18 6.39 13.50
CA ALA A 7 -28.42 7.47 14.15
C ALA A 7 -26.97 7.46 13.63
N ASP A 8 -26.42 8.65 13.37
CA ASP A 8 -25.10 8.90 12.80
C ASP A 8 -23.95 8.12 13.47
N GLN A 9 -23.21 7.29 12.72
CA GLN A 9 -21.73 7.15 12.76
C GLN A 9 -21.19 5.99 11.90
N LEU A 10 -19.98 6.19 11.32
CA LEU A 10 -19.26 5.29 10.41
C LEU A 10 -19.05 3.87 10.95
N ILE A 11 -19.08 2.89 10.03
CA ILE A 11 -18.60 1.52 10.25
C ILE A 11 -17.09 1.50 9.97
N ASP A 12 -16.31 1.04 10.95
CA ASP A 12 -14.84 0.88 10.92
C ASP A 12 -14.46 -0.60 10.67
N ASN A 13 -13.31 -0.84 10.02
CA ASN A 13 -13.13 -1.81 8.93
C ASN A 13 -12.06 -2.88 9.18
N SER A 14 -12.38 -4.16 8.90
CA SER A 14 -11.40 -5.17 8.44
C SER A 14 -12.12 -6.25 7.64
N ILE A 15 -11.45 -6.81 6.63
CA ILE A 15 -11.88 -8.02 5.94
C ILE A 15 -10.79 -9.09 6.06
N THR A 16 -11.07 -10.35 5.76
CA THR A 16 -10.03 -11.37 5.65
C THR A 16 -10.34 -12.28 4.46
N ILE A 17 -10.05 -11.81 3.24
CA ILE A 17 -10.31 -12.58 2.00
C ILE A 17 -9.27 -13.68 1.84
N GLY A 18 -9.51 -14.78 2.54
CA GLY A 18 -8.65 -15.94 2.54
C GLY A 18 -8.44 -16.38 3.97
N ALA A 19 -9.05 -17.47 4.36
CA ALA A 19 -8.62 -18.30 5.48
C ALA A 19 -8.96 -19.75 5.10
N PRO A 20 -8.13 -20.71 5.52
CA PRO A 20 -7.47 -21.65 4.62
C PRO A 20 -8.32 -22.92 4.45
N SER A 21 -8.87 -23.14 3.26
CA SER A 21 -9.27 -24.50 2.88
C SER A 21 -8.10 -25.31 2.33
N ASP A 22 -7.04 -24.64 1.89
CA ASP A 22 -5.96 -25.23 1.11
C ASP A 22 -4.61 -24.72 1.66
N ASN A 23 -3.53 -25.51 1.58
CA ASN A 23 -2.21 -25.25 2.18
C ASN A 23 -1.47 -23.99 1.66
N GLU A 24 -2.17 -23.01 1.11
CA GLU A 24 -1.64 -21.76 0.57
C GLU A 24 -1.85 -20.58 1.54
N ALA A 25 -0.99 -19.56 1.41
CA ALA A 25 -1.06 -18.38 2.24
C ALA A 25 -2.33 -17.55 1.93
N ALA A 26 -3.09 -17.22 2.97
CA ALA A 26 -4.24 -16.34 2.88
C ALA A 26 -3.85 -14.92 2.42
N ILE A 27 -4.64 -14.34 1.50
CA ILE A 27 -4.61 -12.90 1.25
C ILE A 27 -5.39 -12.21 2.38
N ILE A 28 -4.83 -11.15 2.94
CA ILE A 28 -5.48 -10.38 4.02
C ILE A 28 -5.69 -8.96 3.51
N GLY A 29 -6.85 -8.37 3.82
CA GLY A 29 -7.24 -7.07 3.30
C GLY A 29 -8.08 -6.26 4.29
N GLU A 30 -8.33 -4.99 4.01
CA GLU A 30 -9.32 -4.18 4.71
C GLU A 30 -10.54 -3.96 3.82
N LEU A 31 -11.75 -4.19 4.33
CA LEU A 31 -13.01 -3.88 3.65
C LEU A 31 -13.79 -2.88 4.45
N SER A 32 -14.23 -1.86 3.74
CA SER A 32 -15.28 -0.95 4.14
C SER A 32 -16.54 -1.26 3.36
N ILE A 33 -17.69 -1.34 4.03
CA ILE A 33 -19.00 -1.30 3.37
C ILE A 33 -19.86 -0.31 4.14
N LYS A 34 -20.43 0.64 3.39
CA LYS A 34 -21.32 1.66 3.92
C LYS A 34 -22.59 1.74 3.08
N LYS A 35 -23.74 1.75 3.75
CA LYS A 35 -25.01 2.06 3.09
C LYS A 35 -25.12 3.57 2.90
N ILE A 36 -25.36 4.02 1.68
CA ILE A 36 -25.58 5.42 1.33
C ILE A 36 -26.87 5.50 0.52
N ASN A 37 -27.88 6.17 1.07
CA ASN A 37 -29.24 6.16 0.52
C ASN A 37 -29.75 4.72 0.35
N ASP A 38 -30.22 4.37 -0.84
CA ASP A 38 -30.68 3.02 -1.21
C ASP A 38 -29.56 2.12 -1.75
N GLY A 39 -28.33 2.62 -1.84
CA GLY A 39 -27.18 1.89 -2.39
C GLY A 39 -26.14 1.49 -1.34
N TRP A 40 -25.20 0.64 -1.77
CA TRP A 40 -24.04 0.24 -0.99
C TRP A 40 -22.77 0.73 -1.68
N VAL A 41 -21.88 1.32 -0.89
CA VAL A 41 -20.53 1.68 -1.32
C VAL A 41 -19.56 0.77 -0.58
N GLY A 42 -18.64 0.15 -1.32
CA GLY A 42 -17.61 -0.70 -0.76
C GLY A 42 -16.23 -0.25 -1.16
N HIS A 43 -15.26 -0.53 -0.30
CA HIS A 43 -13.84 -0.32 -0.58
C HIS A 43 -13.03 -1.51 -0.07
N VAL A 44 -12.04 -1.94 -0.85
CA VAL A 44 -11.00 -2.88 -0.43
C VAL A 44 -9.64 -2.21 -0.53
N GLU A 45 -8.90 -2.20 0.57
CA GLU A 45 -7.58 -1.52 0.67
C GLU A 45 -7.63 -0.04 0.21
N GLY A 46 -8.75 0.64 0.49
CA GLY A 46 -9.01 2.02 0.08
C GLY A 46 -9.50 2.20 -1.37
N GLY A 47 -9.44 1.17 -2.21
CA GLY A 47 -9.96 1.21 -3.57
C GLY A 47 -11.43 0.82 -3.67
N PRO A 48 -12.24 1.42 -4.57
CA PRO A 48 -13.66 1.15 -4.68
C PRO A 48 -13.90 -0.29 -5.16
N VAL A 49 -15.01 -0.88 -4.75
CA VAL A 49 -15.49 -2.21 -5.19
C VAL A 49 -17.00 -2.18 -5.40
N GLU A 50 -17.51 -2.99 -6.32
CA GLU A 50 -18.95 -3.16 -6.46
C GLU A 50 -19.46 -4.05 -5.32
N VAL A 51 -20.55 -3.63 -4.68
CA VAL A 51 -21.18 -4.38 -3.58
C VAL A 51 -22.68 -4.50 -3.86
N LYS A 52 -23.19 -5.73 -3.82
CA LYS A 52 -24.62 -6.03 -3.87
C LYS A 52 -25.02 -6.79 -2.63
N ILE A 53 -26.00 -6.27 -1.91
CA ILE A 53 -26.55 -6.91 -0.71
C ILE A 53 -28.06 -7.02 -0.87
N GLU A 54 -28.55 -8.26 -0.84
CA GLU A 54 -29.97 -8.60 -0.94
C GLU A 54 -30.33 -9.59 0.19
N ASN A 55 -31.17 -9.16 1.13
CA ASN A 55 -31.48 -9.90 2.35
C ASN A 55 -30.19 -10.22 3.15
N GLU A 56 -29.82 -11.49 3.26
CA GLU A 56 -28.58 -11.98 3.90
C GLU A 56 -27.46 -12.28 2.89
N ASN A 57 -27.74 -12.18 1.58
CA ASN A 57 -26.77 -12.48 0.55
C ASN A 57 -25.90 -11.25 0.27
N ILE A 58 -24.62 -11.48 0.06
CA ILE A 58 -23.65 -10.46 -0.31
C ILE A 58 -22.81 -10.92 -1.50
N GLU A 59 -22.62 -10.01 -2.44
CA GLU A 59 -21.68 -10.15 -3.54
C GLU A 59 -20.75 -8.93 -3.57
N ILE A 60 -19.45 -9.18 -3.73
CA ILE A 60 -18.41 -8.15 -3.87
C ILE A 60 -17.57 -8.46 -5.09
N LEU A 61 -17.40 -7.50 -6.00
CA LEU A 61 -16.50 -7.64 -7.15
C LEU A 61 -15.27 -6.77 -6.94
N ILE A 62 -14.09 -7.39 -6.89
CA ILE A 62 -12.84 -6.72 -6.56
C ILE A 62 -11.85 -6.88 -7.70
N ASP A 63 -11.41 -5.76 -8.28
CA ASP A 63 -10.34 -5.72 -9.27
C ASP A 63 -8.95 -5.90 -8.63
N SER A 64 -8.14 -6.72 -9.27
CA SER A 64 -6.78 -7.05 -8.86
C SER A 64 -5.90 -7.21 -10.09
N ARG A 65 -4.60 -7.32 -9.87
CA ARG A 65 -3.64 -7.71 -10.90
C ARG A 65 -2.73 -8.85 -10.46
N ASP A 66 -2.21 -9.57 -11.44
CA ASP A 66 -1.12 -10.51 -11.22
C ASP A 66 0.26 -9.80 -11.23
N LEU A 67 1.33 -10.61 -11.18
CA LEU A 67 2.70 -10.11 -11.19
C LEU A 67 3.13 -9.53 -12.55
N ALA A 68 2.54 -9.99 -13.65
CA ALA A 68 2.78 -9.43 -14.99
C ALA A 68 1.92 -8.20 -15.28
N GLY A 69 0.97 -7.88 -14.41
CA GLY A 69 0.12 -6.69 -14.52
C GLY A 69 -1.21 -6.95 -15.23
N PHE A 70 -1.55 -8.20 -15.53
CA PHE A 70 -2.87 -8.52 -16.09
C PHE A 70 -3.95 -8.33 -15.03
N VAL A 71 -4.98 -7.58 -15.41
CA VAL A 71 -6.10 -7.25 -14.53
C VAL A 71 -7.13 -8.36 -14.57
N PHE A 72 -7.63 -8.74 -13.39
CA PHE A 72 -8.71 -9.70 -13.21
C PHE A 72 -9.59 -9.28 -12.05
N PHE A 73 -10.72 -9.96 -11.88
CA PHE A 73 -11.67 -9.69 -10.81
C PHE A 73 -11.82 -10.91 -9.90
N ARG A 74 -11.90 -10.67 -8.59
CA ARG A 74 -12.35 -11.65 -7.60
C ARG A 74 -13.82 -11.37 -7.31
N ARG A 75 -14.72 -12.27 -7.70
CA ARG A 75 -16.13 -12.23 -7.30
C ARG A 75 -16.29 -13.02 -6.01
N LEU A 76 -16.55 -12.34 -4.92
CA LEU A 76 -16.88 -12.93 -3.63
C LEU A 76 -18.40 -13.05 -3.53
N SER A 77 -18.91 -14.25 -3.32
CA SER A 77 -20.33 -14.51 -3.06
C SER A 77 -20.49 -15.20 -1.72
N GLY A 78 -21.45 -14.79 -0.92
CA GLY A 78 -21.63 -15.39 0.40
C GLY A 78 -22.81 -14.83 1.17
N LYS A 79 -22.76 -15.05 2.48
CA LYS A 79 -23.74 -14.52 3.42
C LYS A 79 -23.07 -13.57 4.40
N TYR A 80 -23.82 -12.60 4.88
CA TYR A 80 -23.42 -11.78 6.03
C TYR A 80 -24.33 -12.00 7.23
N SER A 81 -23.75 -11.89 8.41
CA SER A 81 -24.42 -11.79 9.71
C SER A 81 -23.81 -10.62 10.48
N ASP A 82 -24.34 -10.25 11.64
CA ASP A 82 -24.00 -9.01 12.36
C ASP A 82 -22.48 -8.72 12.51
N ASN A 83 -21.67 -9.77 12.70
CA ASN A 83 -20.23 -9.65 12.96
C ASN A 83 -19.33 -10.38 11.96
N THR A 84 -19.88 -11.21 11.07
CA THR A 84 -19.10 -12.04 10.16
C THR A 84 -19.72 -12.11 8.78
N MET A 85 -18.87 -12.22 7.76
CA MET A 85 -19.26 -12.55 6.40
C MET A 85 -18.43 -13.74 5.94
N SER A 86 -18.99 -14.59 5.10
CA SER A 86 -18.25 -15.72 4.55
C SER A 86 -18.92 -16.30 3.32
N GLY A 87 -18.12 -16.92 2.46
CA GLY A 87 -18.63 -17.67 1.32
C GLY A 87 -17.50 -18.14 0.41
N SER A 88 -17.78 -18.26 -0.88
CA SER A 88 -16.82 -18.65 -1.91
C SER A 88 -16.45 -17.47 -2.78
N PHE A 89 -15.26 -17.49 -3.37
CA PHE A 89 -14.89 -16.55 -4.43
C PHE A 89 -14.46 -17.27 -5.70
N THR A 90 -14.68 -16.61 -6.84
CA THR A 90 -14.22 -17.04 -8.17
C THR A 90 -13.36 -15.95 -8.79
N ILE A 91 -12.53 -16.35 -9.76
CA ILE A 91 -11.70 -15.44 -10.56
C ILE A 91 -12.37 -15.23 -11.91
N GLU A 92 -12.49 -13.97 -12.34
CA GLU A 92 -13.03 -13.57 -13.64
C GLU A 92 -11.97 -12.77 -14.42
N GLY A 93 -11.71 -13.17 -15.66
CA GLY A 93 -10.68 -12.55 -16.51
C GLY A 93 -9.61 -13.54 -16.94
N THR A 94 -8.58 -13.02 -17.60
CA THR A 94 -7.40 -13.81 -18.00
C THR A 94 -6.21 -13.36 -17.17
N THR A 95 -5.49 -14.30 -16.59
CA THR A 95 -4.29 -14.09 -15.79
C THR A 95 -3.15 -14.91 -16.38
N GLU A 96 -1.91 -14.44 -16.26
CA GLU A 96 -0.75 -15.20 -16.71
C GLU A 96 -0.57 -16.47 -15.86
N ASN A 97 -0.80 -16.33 -14.54
CA ASN A 97 -0.83 -17.44 -13.59
C ASN A 97 -2.25 -17.58 -13.04
N PRO A 98 -2.98 -18.68 -13.35
CA PRO A 98 -4.35 -18.88 -12.88
C PRO A 98 -4.41 -18.94 -11.35
N GLU A 99 -5.11 -17.98 -10.74
CA GLU A 99 -5.60 -18.12 -9.37
C GLU A 99 -6.87 -18.98 -9.40
N TYR A 100 -6.95 -19.99 -8.55
CA TYR A 100 -8.17 -20.78 -8.40
C TYR A 100 -9.12 -20.09 -7.41
N GLY A 101 -10.43 -20.27 -7.62
CA GLY A 101 -11.42 -19.84 -6.64
C GLY A 101 -11.23 -20.54 -5.29
N GLY A 102 -11.82 -19.98 -4.23
CA GLY A 102 -11.64 -20.49 -2.88
C GLY A 102 -12.69 -19.99 -1.90
N ILE A 103 -12.36 -20.01 -0.62
CA ILE A 103 -13.21 -19.53 0.46
C ILE A 103 -12.74 -18.15 0.91
N TRP A 104 -13.69 -17.28 1.26
CA TRP A 104 -13.40 -15.99 1.87
C TRP A 104 -14.17 -15.81 3.18
N SER A 105 -13.64 -14.96 4.05
CA SER A 105 -14.33 -14.53 5.26
C SER A 105 -14.12 -13.05 5.54
N ALA A 106 -14.94 -12.49 6.40
CA ALA A 106 -14.75 -11.15 6.93
C ALA A 106 -15.16 -11.18 8.39
N THR A 107 -14.37 -10.54 9.24
CA THR A 107 -14.74 -10.33 10.63
C THR A 107 -14.56 -8.85 10.94
N ARG A 108 -15.49 -8.32 11.74
CA ARG A 108 -15.41 -6.92 12.17
C ARG A 108 -14.14 -6.69 12.99
N LYS A 109 -13.33 -5.70 12.59
CA LYS A 109 -12.18 -5.23 13.38
C LYS A 109 -12.68 -4.70 14.71
N LYS A 110 -12.10 -5.20 15.80
CA LYS A 110 -12.24 -4.55 17.09
C LYS A 110 -11.22 -3.41 17.15
N VAL A 111 -11.66 -2.23 17.58
CA VAL A 111 -10.75 -1.10 17.82
C VAL A 111 -9.72 -1.55 18.86
N LYS A 112 -8.45 -1.65 18.44
CA LYS A 112 -7.33 -1.89 19.36
C LYS A 112 -7.08 -0.58 20.10
N ILE A 113 -7.21 -0.59 21.42
CA ILE A 113 -6.96 0.58 22.26
C ILE A 113 -5.44 0.80 22.26
N ARG A 114 -4.99 1.98 21.81
CA ARG A 114 -3.57 2.41 21.64
C ARG A 114 -2.71 2.46 22.92
N ASN A 115 -3.16 1.85 24.01
CA ASN A 115 -2.51 1.93 25.32
C ASN A 115 -1.99 0.55 25.76
N THR A 116 -1.40 -0.20 24.83
CA THR A 116 -0.59 -1.34 25.22
C THR A 116 0.76 -0.86 25.71
N GLU A 117 1.22 -1.38 26.86
CA GLU A 117 2.56 -1.08 27.38
C GLU A 117 3.61 -1.38 26.30
N SER A 118 4.54 -0.44 26.10
CA SER A 118 5.58 -0.57 25.08
C SER A 118 6.40 -1.85 25.28
N ASN A 119 6.50 -2.67 24.23
CA ASN A 119 7.28 -3.90 24.19
C ASN A 119 8.18 -3.93 22.94
N PRO A 120 9.22 -3.06 22.87
CA PRO A 120 10.07 -2.95 21.70
C PRO A 120 10.67 -4.28 21.27
N LYS A 121 10.62 -4.55 19.96
CA LYS A 121 11.25 -5.72 19.34
C LYS A 121 12.48 -5.31 18.56
N ASP A 122 13.47 -6.20 18.48
CA ASP A 122 14.64 -5.96 17.65
C ASP A 122 14.33 -6.21 16.17
N LEU A 123 14.30 -5.14 15.38
CA LEU A 123 14.10 -5.18 13.94
C LEU A 123 15.42 -5.23 13.16
N SER A 124 16.58 -5.21 13.83
CA SER A 124 17.88 -5.05 13.19
C SER A 124 18.22 -6.21 12.24
N GLY A 125 18.91 -5.89 11.15
CA GLY A 125 19.39 -6.84 10.15
C GLY A 125 18.75 -6.65 8.78
N ILE A 126 19.06 -7.59 7.87
CA ILE A 126 18.63 -7.52 6.48
C ILE A 126 17.33 -8.29 6.27
N TRP A 127 16.39 -7.63 5.60
CA TRP A 127 15.07 -8.14 5.27
C TRP A 127 14.91 -8.27 3.77
N THR A 128 14.54 -9.45 3.29
CA THR A 128 14.30 -9.71 1.86
C THR A 128 12.81 -9.91 1.60
N PRO A 129 12.30 -9.50 0.42
CA PRO A 129 10.92 -9.67 0.02
C PRO A 129 10.39 -11.08 0.27
N ALA A 130 9.18 -11.18 0.80
CA ALA A 130 8.46 -12.43 0.91
C ALA A 130 7.09 -12.31 0.22
N PRO A 131 6.68 -13.31 -0.58
CA PRO A 131 5.38 -13.28 -1.25
C PRO A 131 4.22 -13.41 -0.25
N GLY A 132 3.01 -13.12 -0.72
CA GLY A 132 1.79 -13.69 -0.16
C GLY A 132 0.97 -12.82 0.80
N VAL A 133 1.15 -11.50 0.84
CA VAL A 133 0.26 -10.62 1.65
C VAL A 133 -0.35 -9.44 0.91
N ASP A 134 0.11 -9.14 -0.32
CA ASP A 134 -0.40 -8.01 -1.09
C ASP A 134 -1.72 -8.38 -1.77
N PHE A 135 -2.77 -7.59 -1.50
CA PHE A 135 -4.04 -7.73 -2.21
C PHE A 135 -3.91 -7.40 -3.71
N ARG A 136 -2.92 -6.58 -4.08
CA ARG A 136 -2.71 -6.06 -5.44
C ARG A 136 -3.97 -5.42 -6.02
N LYS A 137 -4.74 -4.73 -5.15
CA LYS A 137 -5.90 -3.92 -5.54
C LYS A 137 -5.49 -2.99 -6.68
N TYR A 138 -6.22 -3.07 -7.80
CA TYR A 138 -5.78 -2.41 -9.02
C TYR A 138 -6.16 -0.92 -9.05
N SER A 139 -7.42 -0.58 -8.75
CA SER A 139 -7.95 0.80 -8.73
C SER A 139 -8.05 1.39 -7.33
N MET A 140 -7.96 2.72 -7.24
CA MET A 140 -8.09 3.50 -6.00
C MET A 140 -9.25 4.49 -6.08
N ASP A 141 -9.76 4.92 -4.92
CA ASP A 141 -10.87 5.87 -4.86
C ASP A 141 -10.35 7.31 -5.00
N LEU A 142 -10.12 7.74 -6.26
CA LEU A 142 -9.51 9.03 -6.57
C LEU A 142 -10.52 10.18 -6.45
N THR A 143 -10.02 11.37 -6.05
CA THR A 143 -10.75 12.62 -6.25
C THR A 143 -10.84 12.95 -7.73
N ASP A 144 -11.75 13.84 -8.12
CA ASP A 144 -11.94 14.17 -9.53
C ASP A 144 -10.68 14.87 -10.11
N LYS A 145 -9.95 15.63 -9.28
CA LYS A 145 -8.63 16.20 -9.62
C LYS A 145 -7.61 15.09 -9.90
N ALA A 146 -7.49 14.12 -9.00
CA ALA A 146 -6.55 13.02 -9.17
C ALA A 146 -6.93 12.09 -10.33
N GLN A 147 -8.23 11.89 -10.59
CA GLN A 147 -8.69 11.12 -11.75
C GLN A 147 -8.28 11.81 -13.06
N ALA A 148 -8.42 13.14 -13.17
CA ALA A 148 -7.96 13.87 -14.35
C ALA A 148 -6.44 13.78 -14.56
N TRP A 149 -5.66 13.81 -13.48
CA TRP A 149 -4.21 13.53 -13.55
C TRP A 149 -3.92 12.12 -14.06
N HIS A 150 -4.62 11.14 -13.49
CA HIS A 150 -4.47 9.72 -13.74
C HIS A 150 -4.82 9.34 -15.20
N ASP A 151 -5.87 9.94 -15.76
CA ASP A 151 -6.34 9.65 -17.11
C ASP A 151 -5.36 10.12 -18.21
N ASP A 152 -4.59 11.18 -17.96
CA ASP A 152 -3.54 11.65 -18.87
C ASP A 152 -2.16 11.07 -18.53
N TYR A 153 -2.01 10.24 -17.49
CA TYR A 153 -0.74 9.60 -17.16
C TYR A 153 -0.38 8.51 -18.18
N ILE A 154 0.86 8.53 -18.67
CA ILE A 154 1.37 7.52 -19.59
C ILE A 154 2.29 6.57 -18.83
N ASP A 155 1.81 5.36 -18.61
CA ASP A 155 2.55 4.26 -18.00
C ASP A 155 3.95 4.13 -18.63
N HIS A 156 4.93 3.82 -17.79
CA HIS A 156 6.36 3.77 -18.12
C HIS A 156 7.01 5.12 -18.48
N TYR A 157 6.40 5.96 -19.33
CA TYR A 157 7.04 7.19 -19.81
C TYR A 157 7.04 8.33 -18.78
N ASP A 158 5.98 8.45 -18.00
CA ASP A 158 5.88 9.50 -16.97
C ASP A 158 6.45 9.05 -15.61
N GLN A 159 6.80 7.78 -15.45
CA GLN A 159 7.35 7.25 -14.21
C GLN A 159 8.67 7.97 -13.81
N PRO A 160 8.87 8.34 -12.54
CA PRO A 160 10.11 8.98 -12.10
C PRO A 160 11.35 8.09 -12.24
N ASN A 161 11.22 6.82 -11.88
CA ASN A 161 12.34 5.88 -11.75
C ASN A 161 13.00 5.50 -13.08
N VAL A 162 12.27 5.57 -14.21
CA VAL A 162 12.89 5.36 -15.55
C VAL A 162 13.92 6.45 -15.90
N ARG A 163 13.96 7.54 -15.12
CA ARG A 163 14.93 8.64 -15.25
C ARG A 163 15.84 8.77 -14.04
N CYS A 164 15.97 7.71 -13.23
CA CYS A 164 16.75 7.71 -12.00
C CYS A 164 16.33 8.78 -10.99
N VAL A 165 15.04 9.12 -10.99
CA VAL A 165 14.42 9.93 -9.94
C VAL A 165 13.72 8.99 -8.98
N SER A 166 14.05 9.09 -7.70
CA SER A 166 13.42 8.30 -6.65
C SER A 166 11.90 8.45 -6.69
N PRO A 167 11.14 7.36 -6.62
CA PRO A 167 9.68 7.39 -6.56
C PRO A 167 9.18 7.66 -5.12
N GLY A 168 10.11 7.86 -4.17
CA GLY A 168 9.82 8.10 -2.76
C GLY A 168 9.38 6.87 -1.97
N ILE A 169 9.25 7.04 -0.65
CA ILE A 169 9.03 5.96 0.30
C ILE A 169 7.72 5.21 0.06
N VAL A 170 6.67 5.92 -0.35
CA VAL A 170 5.35 5.33 -0.59
C VAL A 170 5.42 4.29 -1.71
N ALA A 171 6.12 4.59 -2.80
CA ALA A 171 6.33 3.67 -3.91
C ALA A 171 7.36 2.59 -3.57
N ILE A 172 8.49 2.94 -2.94
CA ILE A 172 9.56 1.99 -2.60
C ILE A 172 9.03 0.84 -1.72
N VAL A 173 8.28 1.16 -0.67
CA VAL A 173 7.66 0.13 0.18
C VAL A 173 6.56 -0.60 -0.60
N ALA A 174 5.83 0.10 -1.47
CA ALA A 174 4.83 -0.51 -2.35
C ALA A 174 5.40 -1.36 -3.48
N TRP A 175 6.68 -1.28 -3.86
CA TRP A 175 7.25 -2.25 -4.80
C TRP A 175 7.57 -3.55 -4.09
N GLY A 176 8.06 -3.46 -2.84
CA GLY A 176 8.24 -4.61 -1.96
C GLY A 176 9.13 -5.71 -2.52
N ALA A 177 9.88 -5.43 -3.58
CA ALA A 177 10.67 -6.39 -4.36
C ALA A 177 12.18 -6.28 -4.11
N TYR A 178 12.60 -5.32 -3.27
CA TYR A 178 14.00 -5.08 -2.95
C TYR A 178 14.28 -5.32 -1.46
N PRO A 179 15.48 -5.84 -1.12
CA PRO A 179 15.94 -5.93 0.25
C PRO A 179 16.14 -4.55 0.91
N PHE A 180 16.14 -4.54 2.24
CA PHE A 180 16.62 -3.41 3.02
C PHE A 180 17.29 -3.88 4.32
N GLU A 181 18.22 -3.09 4.82
CA GLU A 181 18.87 -3.29 6.12
C GLU A 181 18.31 -2.33 7.16
N VAL A 182 18.03 -2.84 8.35
CA VAL A 182 17.68 -2.01 9.51
C VAL A 182 18.87 -1.93 10.47
N LEU A 183 19.36 -0.71 10.67
CA LEU A 183 20.33 -0.39 11.70
C LEU A 183 19.62 0.24 12.90
N ASN A 184 19.83 -0.34 14.08
CA ASN A 184 19.32 0.20 15.32
C ASN A 184 20.42 1.02 16.04
N SER A 185 20.07 2.23 16.45
CA SER A 185 20.90 3.15 17.22
C SER A 185 20.03 3.80 18.30
N ASP A 186 20.67 4.41 19.31
CA ASP A 186 19.93 5.09 20.39
C ASP A 186 18.87 6.05 19.83
N ASN A 187 17.60 5.75 20.14
CA ASN A 187 16.40 6.47 19.70
C ASN A 187 16.23 6.63 18.18
N ARG A 188 16.84 5.77 17.34
CA ARG A 188 16.67 5.85 15.89
C ARG A 188 16.83 4.51 15.19
N LEU A 189 15.88 4.20 14.32
CA LEU A 189 16.03 3.16 13.31
C LEU A 189 16.44 3.78 11.97
N THR A 190 17.43 3.20 11.31
CA THR A 190 17.83 3.59 9.96
C THR A 190 17.55 2.44 9.01
N PHE A 191 16.71 2.68 8.01
CA PHE A 191 16.41 1.70 6.97
C PHE A 191 17.25 2.09 5.74
N LEU A 192 18.09 1.18 5.30
CA LEU A 192 18.92 1.29 4.10
C LEU A 192 18.27 0.44 3.01
N TYR A 193 17.62 1.08 2.05
CA TYR A 193 16.96 0.39 0.95
C TYR A 193 17.98 0.09 -0.15
N GLU A 194 17.94 -1.12 -0.69
CA GLU A 194 18.74 -1.45 -1.88
C GLU A 194 18.29 -0.60 -3.06
N VAL A 195 16.98 -0.55 -3.32
CA VAL A 195 16.41 0.26 -4.40
C VAL A 195 16.71 1.74 -4.23
N ASP A 196 17.22 2.35 -5.31
CA ASP A 196 17.63 3.75 -5.39
C ASP A 196 18.67 4.18 -4.34
N SER A 197 19.26 3.23 -3.59
CA SER A 197 20.15 3.48 -2.45
C SER A 197 19.58 4.47 -1.42
N GLU A 198 18.25 4.42 -1.22
CA GLU A 198 17.55 5.36 -0.36
C GLU A 198 17.76 5.09 1.12
N ILE A 199 17.82 6.17 1.92
CA ILE A 199 18.06 6.08 3.36
C ILE A 199 16.90 6.73 4.11
N ARG A 200 16.18 5.94 4.90
CA ARG A 200 15.15 6.44 5.79
C ARG A 200 15.62 6.45 7.23
N ARG A 201 15.35 7.55 7.92
CA ARG A 201 15.65 7.73 9.35
C ARG A 201 14.34 7.86 10.09
N ILE A 202 14.10 6.98 11.06
CA ILE A 202 12.91 6.94 11.89
C ILE A 202 13.34 7.28 13.31
N TYR A 203 12.94 8.44 13.80
CA TYR A 203 13.24 8.92 15.15
C TYR A 203 12.25 8.33 16.15
N LEU A 204 12.74 7.77 17.26
CA LEU A 204 11.91 7.10 18.28
C LEU A 204 11.65 7.98 19.52
N ASP A 205 12.13 9.22 19.50
CA ASP A 205 12.06 10.21 20.57
C ASP A 205 11.10 11.37 20.27
N ASP A 206 10.17 11.18 19.33
CA ASP A 206 9.15 12.15 18.91
C ASP A 206 9.75 13.51 18.54
N LYS A 207 10.53 13.50 17.46
CA LYS A 207 11.31 14.65 17.02
C LYS A 207 10.53 15.49 16.02
N GLU A 208 10.46 16.79 16.24
CA GLU A 208 9.94 17.70 15.21
C GLU A 208 10.95 17.89 14.06
N PRO A 209 10.51 17.95 12.79
CA PRO A 209 11.38 18.34 11.70
C PRO A 209 11.91 19.76 11.91
N PRO A 210 13.20 20.03 11.63
CA PRO A 210 13.71 21.39 11.63
C PRO A 210 12.96 22.29 10.63
N GLU A 211 12.84 23.59 10.92
CA GLU A 211 12.15 24.57 10.05
C GLU A 211 12.69 24.59 8.60
N TYR A 212 13.97 24.29 8.42
CA TYR A 212 14.63 24.26 7.12
C TYR A 212 14.52 22.90 6.39
N TYR A 213 13.86 21.90 6.99
CA TYR A 213 13.78 20.55 6.40
C TYR A 213 12.86 20.58 5.18
N PRO A 214 13.37 20.30 3.97
CA PRO A 214 12.53 20.33 2.77
C PRO A 214 11.60 19.12 2.72
N ALA A 215 10.49 19.25 1.98
CA ALA A 215 9.76 18.07 1.54
C ALA A 215 10.69 17.20 0.67
N SER A 216 10.53 15.87 0.76
CA SER A 216 11.32 14.93 -0.04
C SER A 216 10.58 13.62 -0.23
N GLY A 217 11.04 12.79 -1.19
CA GLY A 217 10.47 11.46 -1.41
C GLY A 217 10.51 10.56 -0.18
N MET A 218 11.50 10.74 0.71
CA MET A 218 11.62 9.96 1.97
C MET A 218 10.93 10.62 3.17
N GLY A 219 10.56 11.90 3.04
CA GLY A 219 9.92 12.69 4.09
C GLY A 219 10.71 12.78 5.39
N PHE A 220 9.97 12.93 6.48
CA PHE A 220 10.46 12.93 7.85
C PHE A 220 9.63 11.95 8.68
N SER A 221 10.28 10.94 9.26
CA SER A 221 9.60 9.84 9.97
C SER A 221 9.86 9.87 11.48
N ASN A 222 8.77 9.82 12.26
CA ASN A 222 8.80 9.51 13.68
C ASN A 222 8.18 8.13 13.91
N GLY A 223 8.68 7.40 14.89
CA GLY A 223 8.14 6.10 15.27
C GLY A 223 7.98 5.94 16.76
N TYR A 224 7.07 5.05 17.15
CA TYR A 224 6.85 4.68 18.54
C TYR A 224 6.32 3.25 18.62
N TRP A 225 6.48 2.61 19.77
CA TRP A 225 6.02 1.24 19.99
C TRP A 225 4.65 1.22 20.69
N ASP A 226 3.66 0.59 20.06
CA ASP A 226 2.34 0.28 20.66
C ASP A 226 2.25 -1.23 20.92
N GLY A 227 2.54 -1.65 22.15
CA GLY A 227 2.83 -3.05 22.42
C GLY A 227 4.08 -3.51 21.68
N ASP A 228 3.95 -4.59 20.91
CA ASP A 228 4.99 -5.18 20.07
C ASP A 228 5.00 -4.69 18.61
N GLU A 229 4.11 -3.74 18.27
CA GLU A 229 4.04 -3.14 16.95
C GLU A 229 4.81 -1.82 16.92
N LEU A 230 5.69 -1.65 15.93
CA LEU A 230 6.31 -0.36 15.65
C LEU A 230 5.36 0.43 14.75
N ILE A 231 4.91 1.58 15.24
CA ILE A 231 4.14 2.55 14.48
C ILE A 231 5.10 3.59 13.92
N ILE A 232 4.95 3.94 12.65
CA ILE A 232 5.72 5.00 12.00
C ILE A 232 4.76 5.98 11.35
N GLU A 233 4.97 7.26 11.63
CA GLU A 233 4.28 8.38 10.99
C GLU A 233 5.29 9.15 10.16
N THR A 234 4.98 9.37 8.89
CA THR A 234 5.81 10.16 7.98
C THR A 234 5.06 11.34 7.44
N GLN A 235 5.72 12.49 7.46
CA GLN A 235 5.25 13.76 6.95
C GLN A 235 6.30 14.39 6.04
N MET A 236 6.04 15.60 5.53
CA MET A 236 6.95 16.31 4.62
C MET A 236 7.28 15.48 3.36
N LEU A 237 6.32 14.69 2.89
CA LEU A 237 6.45 14.03 1.59
C LEU A 237 6.38 15.07 0.48
N GLU A 238 7.27 14.99 -0.50
CA GLU A 238 7.12 15.75 -1.75
C GLU A 238 6.05 15.12 -2.64
N GLY A 239 5.53 15.89 -3.61
CA GLY A 239 4.62 15.33 -4.57
C GLY A 239 5.30 14.28 -5.46
N ASN A 240 4.68 13.12 -5.60
CA ASN A 240 5.22 11.98 -6.34
C ASN A 240 4.07 11.11 -6.92
N VAL A 241 4.39 9.93 -7.46
CA VAL A 241 3.40 8.92 -7.84
C VAL A 241 3.47 7.74 -6.88
N ARG A 242 2.30 7.19 -6.54
CA ARG A 242 2.17 6.14 -5.54
C ARG A 242 2.65 4.77 -6.01
N ASP A 243 2.34 4.41 -7.26
CA ASP A 243 2.71 3.12 -7.85
C ASP A 243 2.81 3.25 -9.38
N PHE A 244 3.11 2.14 -10.06
CA PHE A 244 3.39 2.09 -11.50
C PHE A 244 2.30 2.72 -12.41
N ARG A 245 1.05 2.81 -11.93
CA ARG A 245 -0.08 3.40 -12.68
C ARG A 245 -0.14 4.93 -12.59
N GLY A 246 0.72 5.56 -11.81
CA GLY A 246 0.80 7.02 -11.75
C GLY A 246 -0.24 7.70 -10.87
N GLU A 247 -0.88 7.01 -9.93
CA GLU A 247 -1.78 7.70 -8.99
C GLU A 247 -0.99 8.76 -8.22
N PRO A 248 -1.45 10.02 -8.16
CA PRO A 248 -0.65 11.13 -7.63
C PRO A 248 -0.60 11.13 -6.10
N ILE A 249 0.50 11.64 -5.57
CA ILE A 249 0.73 11.97 -4.16
C ILE A 249 0.96 13.48 -4.09
N SER A 250 0.27 14.16 -3.17
CA SER A 250 0.43 15.59 -2.91
C SER A 250 1.69 15.89 -2.12
N GLU A 251 2.28 17.07 -2.34
CA GLU A 251 3.21 17.63 -1.36
C GLU A 251 2.49 17.81 -0.01
N GLY A 252 3.11 17.36 1.09
CA GLY A 252 2.51 17.37 2.42
C GLY A 252 1.60 16.19 2.73
N ALA A 253 1.46 15.23 1.80
CA ALA A 253 0.87 13.93 2.11
C ALA A 253 1.59 13.27 3.30
N ARG A 254 0.87 12.38 4.00
CA ARG A 254 1.41 11.64 5.14
C ARG A 254 1.29 10.15 4.92
N MET A 255 2.14 9.38 5.57
CA MET A 255 2.11 7.93 5.54
C MET A 255 2.11 7.37 6.97
N HIS A 256 1.13 6.53 7.26
CA HIS A 256 1.01 5.80 8.52
C HIS A 256 1.37 4.34 8.29
N GLU A 257 2.30 3.81 9.07
CA GLU A 257 2.72 2.42 8.96
C GLU A 257 2.65 1.72 10.31
N ARG A 258 2.34 0.42 10.25
CA ARG A 258 2.37 -0.48 11.39
C ARG A 258 3.17 -1.71 11.03
N TYR A 259 4.30 -1.88 11.70
CA TYR A 259 5.20 -3.02 11.55
C TYR A 259 5.01 -4.00 12.70
N SER A 260 4.92 -5.28 12.37
CA SER A 260 4.89 -6.38 13.33
C SER A 260 5.92 -7.44 12.95
N ILE A 261 6.54 -8.05 13.96
CA ILE A 261 7.51 -9.12 13.79
C ILE A 261 6.94 -10.43 14.36
N SER A 262 7.18 -11.55 13.68
CA SER A 262 6.78 -12.86 14.18
C SER A 262 7.52 -13.23 15.47
N GLU A 263 6.95 -14.14 16.27
CA GLU A 263 7.52 -14.57 17.55
C GLU A 263 8.95 -15.10 17.43
N ASP A 264 9.28 -15.75 16.32
CA ASP A 264 10.61 -16.28 16.01
C ASP A 264 11.58 -15.21 15.47
N GLY A 265 11.14 -13.98 15.28
CA GLY A 265 11.93 -12.88 14.72
C GLY A 265 12.24 -13.01 13.22
N GLY A 266 11.68 -14.03 12.54
CA GLY A 266 12.04 -14.38 11.17
C GLY A 266 11.22 -13.67 10.09
N THR A 267 10.04 -13.14 10.43
CA THR A 267 9.11 -12.48 9.50
C THR A 267 8.78 -11.08 9.99
N LEU A 268 8.94 -10.09 9.11
CA LEU A 268 8.47 -8.73 9.31
C LEU A 268 7.26 -8.50 8.41
N SER A 269 6.19 -7.93 8.95
CA SER A 269 4.99 -7.56 8.21
C SER A 269 4.66 -6.10 8.44
N ALA A 270 4.13 -5.44 7.42
CA ALA A 270 3.72 -4.04 7.51
C ALA A 270 2.33 -3.82 6.89
N VAL A 271 1.56 -2.95 7.51
CA VAL A 271 0.38 -2.30 6.92
C VAL A 271 0.73 -0.83 6.74
N ILE A 272 0.70 -0.36 5.51
CA ILE A 272 1.03 1.01 5.11
C ILE A 272 -0.25 1.68 4.63
N THR A 273 -0.53 2.88 5.12
CA THR A 273 -1.70 3.68 4.74
C THR A 273 -1.24 5.05 4.29
N LEU A 274 -1.61 5.44 3.06
CA LEU A 274 -1.35 6.77 2.52
C LEU A 274 -2.49 7.72 2.90
N LEU A 275 -2.15 8.82 3.56
CA LEU A 275 -3.06 9.87 4.01
C LEU A 275 -2.88 11.11 3.12
N ASP A 276 -3.67 11.17 2.04
CA ASP A 276 -3.66 12.26 1.07
C ASP A 276 -5.09 12.56 0.58
N PRO A 277 -5.87 13.34 1.35
CA PRO A 277 -7.27 13.62 1.05
C PRO A 277 -7.47 14.47 -0.22
N ASP A 278 -6.42 15.11 -0.72
CA ASP A 278 -6.48 15.92 -1.95
C ASP A 278 -6.57 15.03 -3.19
N ASN A 279 -5.95 13.85 -3.15
CA ASN A 279 -5.96 12.89 -4.25
C ASN A 279 -6.86 11.68 -4.03
N TYR A 280 -7.14 11.30 -2.77
CA TYR A 280 -7.90 10.08 -2.46
C TYR A 280 -9.11 10.35 -1.56
N LYS A 281 -10.28 9.86 -2.00
CA LYS A 281 -11.53 9.87 -1.22
C LYS A 281 -11.49 8.85 -0.08
N GLN A 282 -10.71 7.77 -0.23
CA GLN A 282 -10.39 6.82 0.83
C GLN A 282 -8.87 6.54 0.85
N PRO A 283 -8.23 6.50 2.03
CA PRO A 283 -6.81 6.21 2.16
C PRO A 283 -6.42 4.87 1.50
N PRO A 284 -5.52 4.86 0.51
CA PRO A 284 -4.98 3.61 -0.02
C PRO A 284 -4.21 2.84 1.05
N ILE A 285 -4.39 1.53 1.07
CA ILE A 285 -3.69 0.62 1.99
C ILE A 285 -2.84 -0.35 1.19
N ARG A 286 -1.65 -0.65 1.72
CA ARG A 286 -0.76 -1.68 1.20
C ARG A 286 -0.27 -2.57 2.33
N ARG A 287 -0.14 -3.86 2.04
CA ARG A 287 0.42 -4.85 2.98
C ARG A 287 1.69 -5.44 2.42
N ARG A 288 2.70 -5.58 3.26
CA ARG A 288 4.01 -6.11 2.86
C ARG A 288 4.53 -7.10 3.88
N LYS A 289 5.34 -8.04 3.41
CA LYS A 289 5.98 -9.08 4.20
C LYS A 289 7.41 -9.25 3.72
N TRP A 290 8.32 -9.42 4.67
CA TRP A 290 9.71 -9.72 4.44
C TRP A 290 10.16 -10.83 5.38
N VAL A 291 11.22 -11.52 4.99
CA VAL A 291 11.90 -12.52 5.82
C VAL A 291 13.32 -12.08 6.15
N LYS A 292 13.74 -12.34 7.38
CA LYS A 292 15.09 -12.01 7.84
C LYS A 292 16.11 -12.88 7.11
N ASN A 293 17.12 -12.26 6.50
CA ASN A 293 18.13 -12.98 5.75
C ASN A 293 19.55 -12.51 6.14
N PRO A 294 20.17 -13.13 7.15
CA PRO A 294 21.52 -12.75 7.60
C PRO A 294 22.64 -13.27 6.67
N LYS A 295 22.31 -13.94 5.58
CA LYS A 295 23.28 -14.52 4.64
C LYS A 295 23.41 -13.73 3.33
N THR A 296 22.64 -12.66 3.19
CA THR A 296 22.70 -11.76 2.03
C THR A 296 23.36 -10.45 2.44
N GLU A 297 23.75 -9.66 1.46
CA GLU A 297 24.20 -8.28 1.61
C GLU A 297 23.27 -7.34 0.82
N ILE A 298 23.28 -6.06 1.17
CA ILE A 298 22.66 -5.02 0.34
C ILE A 298 23.61 -4.69 -0.80
N TYR A 299 23.16 -4.84 -2.04
CA TYR A 299 23.99 -4.57 -3.20
C TYR A 299 23.97 -3.10 -3.60
N PRO A 300 25.03 -2.60 -4.28
CA PRO A 300 24.95 -1.31 -4.95
C PRO A 300 23.81 -1.33 -5.97
N TYR A 301 22.99 -0.29 -5.96
CA TYR A 301 21.95 -0.09 -6.95
C TYR A 301 22.41 0.91 -8.00
N GLU A 302 22.40 0.48 -9.25
CA GLU A 302 22.78 1.28 -10.40
C GLU A 302 21.54 1.61 -11.22
N CYS A 303 21.34 2.90 -11.49
CA CYS A 303 20.33 3.37 -12.43
C CYS A 303 21.03 4.12 -13.58
N ASP A 304 20.69 3.75 -14.82
CA ASP A 304 21.22 4.40 -16.03
C ASP A 304 20.07 5.03 -16.83
N PRO A 305 19.97 6.37 -16.87
CA PRO A 305 18.93 7.04 -17.60
C PRO A 305 19.15 7.01 -19.14
N ASP A 306 20.34 6.64 -19.63
CA ASP A 306 20.61 6.52 -21.08
C ASP A 306 19.66 5.52 -21.73
N SER A 307 19.37 4.41 -21.06
CA SER A 307 18.45 3.37 -21.56
C SER A 307 17.08 3.94 -21.94
N PHE A 308 16.51 4.79 -21.07
CA PHE A 308 15.26 5.51 -21.31
C PHE A 308 15.41 6.53 -22.45
N TYR A 309 16.38 7.43 -22.38
CA TYR A 309 16.52 8.50 -23.38
C TYR A 309 16.87 7.98 -24.78
N ARG A 310 17.66 6.90 -24.87
CA ARG A 310 17.97 6.21 -26.12
C ARG A 310 16.73 5.58 -26.74
N GLN A 311 15.87 4.96 -25.93
CA GLN A 311 14.58 4.46 -26.41
C GLN A 311 13.72 5.62 -26.93
N MET A 312 13.62 6.72 -26.17
CA MET A 312 12.87 7.90 -26.59
C MET A 312 13.38 8.49 -27.90
N TYR A 313 14.70 8.53 -28.11
CA TYR A 313 15.31 8.95 -29.36
C TYR A 313 14.96 8.00 -30.51
N ASN A 314 15.18 6.69 -30.32
CA ASN A 314 14.95 5.68 -31.36
C ASN A 314 13.48 5.59 -31.79
N GLU A 315 12.55 5.84 -30.88
CA GLU A 315 11.12 5.83 -31.15
C GLU A 315 10.57 7.19 -31.62
N ASN A 316 11.43 8.21 -31.79
CA ASN A 316 11.05 9.59 -32.11
C ASN A 316 10.04 10.20 -31.09
N LYS A 317 10.22 9.91 -29.80
CA LYS A 317 9.35 10.37 -28.70
C LYS A 317 9.99 11.43 -27.80
N LEU A 318 11.16 11.96 -28.15
CA LEU A 318 11.80 13.02 -27.34
C LEU A 318 10.94 14.29 -27.22
N ASP A 319 10.25 14.70 -28.27
CA ASP A 319 9.36 15.87 -28.22
C ASP A 319 8.21 15.64 -27.23
N MET A 320 7.55 14.47 -27.30
CA MET A 320 6.53 14.05 -26.33
C MET A 320 7.08 14.09 -24.89
N TYR A 321 8.31 13.63 -24.66
CA TYR A 321 8.94 13.73 -23.34
C TYR A 321 9.06 15.18 -22.85
N PHE A 322 9.52 16.10 -23.70
CA PHE A 322 9.71 17.51 -23.33
C PHE A 322 8.39 18.24 -23.10
N GLU A 323 7.39 18.00 -23.93
CA GLU A 323 6.03 18.55 -23.80
C GLU A 323 5.37 18.12 -22.47
N ARG A 324 5.72 16.94 -21.97
CA ARG A 324 5.25 16.38 -20.69
C ARG A 324 6.14 16.72 -19.48
N SER A 325 7.04 17.70 -19.61
CA SER A 325 7.92 18.12 -18.48
C SER A 325 7.16 18.58 -17.23
N HIS A 326 5.94 19.09 -17.39
CA HIS A 326 5.05 19.44 -16.29
C HIS A 326 4.68 18.24 -15.38
N ARG A 327 4.82 16.99 -15.86
CA ARG A 327 4.59 15.78 -15.07
C ARG A 327 5.70 15.44 -14.07
N ARG A 328 6.82 16.19 -14.10
CA ARG A 328 8.01 15.92 -13.28
C ARG A 328 8.02 16.68 -11.95
N GLN A 329 7.11 17.64 -11.78
CA GLN A 329 6.89 18.36 -10.53
C GLN A 329 5.42 18.21 -10.18
N ILE A 330 5.14 17.44 -9.13
CA ILE A 330 3.77 17.25 -8.65
C ILE A 330 3.60 18.27 -7.52
N ASN A 331 2.91 19.36 -7.82
CA ASN A 331 2.63 20.45 -6.89
C ASN A 331 1.27 20.29 -6.22
#